data_AF-A0A7R6SBT8-F1
#
_entry.id   AF-A0A7R6SBT8-F1
#
_cell.length_a   1.000
_cell.length_b   1.000
_cell.length_c   1.000
_cell.angle_alpha   90.00
_cell.angle_beta   90.00
_cell.angle_gamma   90.00
#
_symmetry.space_group_name_H-M   'P 1'
#
loop_
_entity.id
_entity.type
_entity.pdbx_description
1 polymer ?
#
loop_
_entity_poly.entity_id
_entity_poly.type
_entity_poly.pdbx_seq_one_letter_code
_entity_poly.pdbx_strand_id
1 'polypeptide(L)'
;MQYKNKKHSIYKDKAIFGAYLAGLWEGDGSVLVKSKEHLKPTINITFHKNQSVFAEKLLQILSDQCEEKVGSIHYHKTRQACYLNIYSKQGLLNFVNLVNGKLRKRFLNSI
;
A
#
# COMPACT_ATOMS: atom_id res chain seq x y z
N MET A 1 16.59 -12.63 -35.66
CA MET A 1 15.31 -12.25 -35.04
C MET A 1 15.60 -11.83 -33.61
N GLN A 2 15.67 -10.53 -33.32
CA GLN A 2 16.04 -10.03 -31.98
C GLN A 2 14.81 -10.07 -31.06
N TYR A 3 14.87 -10.87 -29.99
CA TYR A 3 13.88 -10.81 -28.92
C TYR A 3 14.05 -9.50 -28.15
N LYS A 4 13.21 -8.51 -28.47
CA LYS A 4 13.09 -7.28 -27.66
C LYS A 4 12.49 -7.65 -26.30
N ASN A 5 13.35 -7.84 -25.30
CA ASN A 5 12.96 -7.86 -23.88
C ASN A 5 12.41 -6.49 -23.48
N LYS A 6 11.15 -6.20 -23.79
CA LYS A 6 10.41 -5.12 -23.11
C LYS A 6 10.25 -5.58 -21.67
N LYS A 7 11.07 -5.04 -20.74
CA LYS A 7 10.83 -5.15 -19.30
C LYS A 7 9.44 -4.57 -19.00
N HIS A 8 8.40 -5.41 -19.05
CA HIS A 8 7.08 -5.04 -18.59
C HIS A 8 7.20 -4.91 -17.07
N SER A 9 7.31 -3.68 -16.59
CA SER A 9 7.31 -3.45 -15.14
C SER A 9 5.93 -3.83 -14.63
N ILE A 10 5.83 -4.94 -13.90
CA ILE A 10 4.59 -5.49 -13.35
C ILE A 10 3.78 -4.46 -12.54
N TYR A 11 4.44 -3.42 -12.05
CA TYR A 11 3.85 -2.32 -11.29
C TYR A 11 3.17 -1.24 -12.17
N LYS A 12 3.36 -1.28 -13.50
CA LYS A 12 2.66 -0.40 -14.45
C LYS A 12 1.27 -0.91 -14.81
N ASP A 13 1.04 -2.22 -14.69
CA ASP A 13 -0.27 -2.80 -14.85
C ASP A 13 -1.07 -2.64 -13.54
N LYS A 14 -2.07 -1.76 -13.56
CA LYS A 14 -2.90 -1.47 -12.39
C LYS A 14 -3.71 -2.67 -11.91
N ALA A 15 -4.07 -3.61 -12.79
CA ALA A 15 -4.83 -4.80 -12.42
C ALA A 15 -3.94 -5.77 -11.63
N ILE A 16 -2.74 -6.08 -12.15
CA ILE A 16 -1.77 -6.97 -11.49
C ILE A 16 -1.29 -6.34 -10.18
N PHE A 17 -0.89 -5.07 -10.21
CA PHE A 17 -0.42 -4.38 -9.02
C PHE A 17 -1.52 -4.25 -7.96
N GLY A 18 -2.76 -3.97 -8.38
CA GLY A 18 -3.91 -3.92 -7.48
C GLY A 18 -4.19 -5.26 -6.79
N ALA A 19 -4.03 -6.38 -7.51
CA ALA A 19 -4.22 -7.72 -6.94
C ALA A 19 -3.13 -8.07 -5.91
N TYR A 20 -1.87 -7.75 -6.22
CA TYR A 20 -0.76 -7.87 -5.27
C TYR A 20 -1.00 -7.02 -4.01
N LEU A 21 -1.38 -5.75 -4.20
CA LEU A 21 -1.60 -4.81 -3.10
C LEU A 21 -2.78 -5.23 -2.22
N ALA A 22 -3.85 -5.75 -2.82
CA ALA A 22 -5.00 -6.27 -2.11
C ALA A 22 -4.63 -7.47 -1.23
N GLY A 23 -3.86 -8.44 -1.74
CA GLY A 23 -3.40 -9.58 -0.96
C GLY A 23 -2.45 -9.20 0.18
N LEU A 24 -1.52 -8.28 -0.08
CA LEU A 24 -0.60 -7.76 0.93
C LEU A 24 -1.35 -7.04 2.05
N TRP A 25 -2.29 -6.15 1.70
CA TRP A 25 -3.06 -5.41 2.69
C TRP A 25 -4.06 -6.29 3.45
N GLU A 26 -4.63 -7.33 2.82
CA GLU A 26 -5.48 -8.30 3.51
C GLU A 26 -4.68 -9.09 4.58
N GLY A 27 -3.40 -9.37 4.34
CA GLY A 27 -2.54 -10.09 5.27
C GLY A 27 -1.97 -9.23 6.40
N ASP A 28 -1.38 -8.08 6.05
CA ASP A 28 -0.57 -7.26 6.95
C ASP A 28 -1.06 -5.80 7.10
N GLY A 29 -2.24 -5.51 6.56
CA GLY A 29 -2.82 -4.19 6.52
C GLY A 29 -3.76 -3.86 7.68
N SER A 30 -3.90 -2.57 7.95
CA SER A 30 -4.91 -2.04 8.88
C SER A 30 -5.38 -0.63 8.46
N VAL A 31 -6.52 -0.21 9.00
CA VAL A 31 -6.98 1.18 8.93
C VAL A 31 -6.85 1.81 10.31
N LEU A 32 -6.14 2.93 10.39
CA LEU A 32 -5.99 3.70 11.62
C LEU A 32 -6.81 4.98 11.53
N VAL A 33 -7.63 5.25 12.55
CA VAL A 33 -8.39 6.51 12.67
C VAL A 33 -7.99 7.17 14.00
N LYS A 34 -7.32 8.32 13.92
CA LYS A 34 -6.69 8.95 15.10
C LYS A 34 -7.66 9.56 16.11
N SER A 35 -8.82 10.04 15.69
CA SER A 35 -9.82 10.65 16.58
C SER A 35 -11.21 10.60 15.95
N LYS A 36 -12.26 10.50 16.80
CA LYS A 36 -13.66 10.57 16.38
C LYS A 36 -14.06 11.98 15.92
N GLU A 37 -13.41 13.01 16.44
CA GLU A 37 -13.70 14.42 16.14
C GLU A 37 -13.00 14.89 14.86
N HIS A 38 -11.87 14.26 14.51
CA HIS A 38 -11.09 14.55 13.31
C HIS A 38 -10.73 13.25 12.60
N LEU A 39 -11.64 12.79 11.73
CA LEU A 39 -11.46 11.60 10.91
C LEU A 39 -10.30 11.81 9.92
N LYS A 40 -9.11 11.42 10.35
CA LYS A 40 -7.92 11.30 9.50
C LYS A 40 -7.62 9.81 9.33
N PRO A 41 -8.28 9.13 8.39
CA PRO A 41 -8.01 7.74 8.12
C PRO A 41 -6.61 7.59 7.52
N THR A 42 -5.90 6.57 7.98
CA THR A 42 -4.59 6.18 7.46
C THR A 42 -4.65 4.71 7.10
N ILE A 43 -4.34 4.38 5.86
CA ILE A 43 -4.07 2.99 5.46
C ILE A 43 -2.66 2.66 5.91
N ASN A 44 -2.52 1.56 6.64
CA ASN A 44 -1.27 1.08 7.19
C ASN A 44 -0.96 -0.31 6.64
N ILE A 45 0.32 -0.57 6.32
CA ILE A 45 0.84 -1.91 6.06
C ILE A 45 2.06 -2.11 6.96
N THR A 46 2.07 -3.21 7.71
CA THR A 46 3.16 -3.55 8.62
C THR A 46 4.16 -4.47 7.92
N PHE A 47 5.44 -4.12 8.01
CA PHE A 47 6.55 -4.94 7.55
C PHE A 47 7.50 -5.21 8.70
N HIS A 48 8.28 -6.30 8.59
CA HIS A 48 9.45 -6.45 9.46
C HIS A 48 10.51 -5.39 9.09
N LYS A 49 11.35 -4.97 10.04
CA LYS A 49 12.36 -3.93 9.83
C LYS A 49 13.36 -4.28 8.71
N ASN A 50 13.72 -5.56 8.58
CA ASN A 50 14.61 -6.02 7.50
C ASN A 50 13.96 -5.97 6.10
N GLN A 51 12.65 -5.71 6.04
CA GLN A 51 11.87 -5.58 4.80
C GLN A 51 11.58 -4.09 4.47
N SER A 52 12.25 -3.13 5.11
CA SER A 52 12.02 -1.70 4.90
C SER A 52 12.16 -1.26 3.45
N VAL A 53 13.06 -1.90 2.68
CA VAL A 53 13.24 -1.64 1.24
C VAL A 53 11.95 -1.90 0.45
N PHE A 54 11.14 -2.88 0.85
CA PHE A 54 9.84 -3.13 0.22
C PHE A 54 8.83 -2.03 0.55
N ALA A 55 8.81 -1.56 1.81
CA ALA A 55 7.96 -0.44 2.22
C ALA A 55 8.33 0.85 1.46
N GLU A 56 9.63 1.14 1.34
CA GLU A 56 10.16 2.28 0.58
C GLU A 56 9.78 2.20 -0.89
N LYS A 57 9.94 1.02 -1.50
CA LYS A 57 9.59 0.81 -2.90
C LYS A 57 8.10 0.96 -3.14
N LEU A 58 7.27 0.46 -2.23
CA LEU A 58 5.81 0.57 -2.34
C LEU A 58 5.35 2.03 -2.18
N LEU A 59 5.92 2.77 -1.22
CA LEU A 59 5.65 4.21 -1.07
C LEU A 59 6.04 4.99 -2.33
N GLN A 60 7.20 4.67 -2.92
CA GLN A 60 7.64 5.29 -4.17
C GLN A 60 6.63 5.04 -5.30
N ILE A 61 6.26 3.79 -5.55
CA ILE A 61 5.31 3.44 -6.62
C ILE A 61 3.97 4.15 -6.45
N LEU A 62 3.44 4.18 -5.22
CA LEU A 62 2.18 4.85 -4.93
C LEU A 62 2.29 6.38 -5.07
N SER A 63 3.44 6.97 -4.74
CA SER A 63 3.68 8.41 -4.91
C SER A 63 3.83 8.76 -6.39
N ASP A 64 4.56 7.96 -7.16
CA ASP A 64 4.73 8.13 -8.61
C ASP A 64 3.39 8.09 -9.36
N GLN A 65 2.46 7.24 -8.93
CA GLN A 65 1.11 7.16 -9.51
C GLN A 65 0.22 8.38 -9.22
N CYS A 66 0.51 9.11 -8.14
CA CYS A 66 -0.22 10.30 -7.73
C CYS A 66 0.52 11.60 -8.09
N GLU A 67 1.73 11.51 -8.62
CA GLU A 67 2.63 12.65 -8.90
C GLU A 67 2.95 13.51 -7.65
N GLU A 68 2.74 12.95 -6.45
CA GLU A 68 2.98 13.60 -5.17
C GLU A 68 3.25 12.57 -4.07
N LYS A 69 3.87 12.99 -2.97
CA LYS A 69 4.12 12.10 -1.82
C LYS A 69 2.80 11.79 -1.10
N VAL A 70 2.43 10.51 -1.07
CA VAL A 70 1.13 10.07 -0.52
C VAL A 70 1.14 9.66 0.96
N GLY A 71 2.34 9.53 1.53
CA GLY A 71 2.51 8.85 2.81
C GLY A 71 3.92 8.94 3.39
N SER A 72 4.16 8.17 4.44
CA SER A 72 5.46 8.08 5.11
C SER A 72 5.70 6.70 5.72
N ILE A 73 6.97 6.43 6.05
CA ILE A 73 7.38 5.20 6.71
C ILE A 73 7.76 5.53 8.16
N HIS A 74 7.24 4.74 9.10
CA HIS A 74 7.57 4.85 10.52
C HIS A 74 8.29 3.60 11.01
N TYR A 75 9.44 3.77 11.65
CA TYR A 75 10.26 2.67 12.16
C TYR A 75 10.05 2.49 13.67
N HIS A 76 9.59 1.30 14.07
CA HIS A 76 9.44 0.95 15.49
C HIS A 76 10.71 0.30 16.02
N LYS A 77 11.53 1.07 16.75
CA LYS A 77 12.85 0.62 17.22
C LYS A 77 12.81 -0.66 18.06
N THR A 78 11.82 -0.82 18.94
CA THR A 78 11.75 -1.96 19.86
C THR A 78 11.05 -3.20 19.31
N ARG A 79 10.20 -3.06 18.29
CA ARG A 79 9.39 -4.16 17.74
C ARG A 79 9.96 -4.75 16.47
N GLN A 80 11.14 -4.28 16.03
CA GLN A 80 11.77 -4.68 14.77
C GLN A 80 10.77 -4.60 13.59
N ALA A 81 9.96 -3.55 13.58
CA ALA A 81 8.88 -3.35 12.62
C ALA A 81 9.01 -2.00 11.90
N CYS A 82 8.41 -1.93 10.73
CA CYS A 82 8.37 -0.78 9.85
C CYS A 82 6.94 -0.64 9.30
N TYR A 83 6.35 0.55 9.43
CA TYR A 83 4.98 0.81 9.03
C TYR A 83 4.95 1.73 7.82
N LEU A 84 4.36 1.27 6.72
CA LEU A 84 3.98 2.13 5.61
C LEU A 84 2.63 2.78 5.93
N ASN A 85 2.58 4.11 6.01
CA ASN A 85 1.37 4.88 6.26
C ASN A 85 0.99 5.70 5.02
N ILE A 86 -0.22 5.54 4.54
CA ILE A 86 -0.81 6.31 3.44
C ILE A 86 -1.94 7.16 4.05
N TYR A 87 -1.82 8.48 3.95
CA TYR A 87 -2.74 9.41 4.62
C TYR A 87 -3.12 10.62 3.77
N SER A 88 -2.51 10.85 2.60
CA SER A 88 -2.97 11.90 1.70
C SER A 88 -4.31 11.50 1.08
N LYS A 89 -5.19 12.48 0.86
CA LYS A 89 -6.50 12.22 0.24
C LYS A 89 -6.36 11.49 -1.10
N GLN A 90 -5.45 11.95 -1.96
CA GLN A 90 -5.19 11.35 -3.26
C GLN A 90 -4.62 9.93 -3.14
N GLY A 91 -3.71 9.72 -2.19
CA GLY A 91 -3.14 8.41 -1.89
C GLY A 91 -4.17 7.39 -1.43
N LEU A 92 -5.07 7.79 -0.53
CA LEU A 92 -6.17 6.96 -0.06
C LEU A 92 -7.12 6.57 -1.19
N LEU A 93 -7.53 7.54 -2.02
CA LEU A 93 -8.39 7.28 -3.18
C LEU A 93 -7.73 6.35 -4.19
N ASN A 94 -6.46 6.59 -4.53
CA ASN A 94 -5.70 5.73 -5.43
C ASN A 94 -5.59 4.30 -4.87
N PHE A 95 -5.25 4.16 -3.59
CA PHE A 95 -5.15 2.87 -2.94
C PHE A 95 -6.48 2.10 -2.98
N VAL A 96 -7.58 2.74 -2.57
CA VAL A 96 -8.91 2.12 -2.59
C VAL A 96 -9.28 1.67 -4.01
N ASN A 97 -9.05 2.50 -5.01
CA ASN A 97 -9.33 2.15 -6.41
C ASN A 97 -8.50 0.95 -6.90
N LEU A 98 -7.25 0.83 -6.47
CA LEU A 98 -6.40 -0.31 -6.82
C LEU A 98 -6.89 -1.62 -6.20
N VAL A 99 -7.30 -1.60 -4.93
CA VAL A 99 -7.69 -2.81 -4.18
C VAL A 99 -9.17 -3.18 -4.34
N ASN A 100 -10.02 -2.23 -4.74
CA ASN A 100 -11.45 -2.45 -4.88
C ASN A 100 -11.75 -3.61 -5.84
N GLY A 101 -12.64 -4.51 -5.43
CA GLY A 101 -12.99 -5.73 -6.15
C GLY A 101 -11.91 -6.82 -6.18
N LYS A 102 -10.77 -6.64 -5.50
CA LYS A 102 -9.65 -7.60 -5.48
C LYS A 102 -9.37 -8.21 -4.10
N LEU A 103 -10.03 -7.70 -3.05
CA LEU A 103 -9.99 -8.31 -1.72
C LEU A 103 -10.78 -9.62 -1.70
N ARG A 104 -10.27 -10.65 -1.03
CA ARG A 104 -11.01 -11.90 -0.89
C ARG A 104 -12.12 -11.73 0.15
N LYS A 105 -13.23 -12.40 -0.09
CA LYS A 105 -14.54 -12.26 0.59
C LYS A 105 -14.52 -12.35 2.12
N ARG A 106 -13.45 -12.87 2.74
CA ARG A 106 -13.38 -13.08 4.20
C ARG A 106 -13.18 -11.78 4.99
N PHE A 107 -12.59 -10.76 4.39
CA PHE A 107 -12.33 -9.46 5.05
C PHE A 107 -13.58 -8.57 5.20
N LEU A 108 -14.59 -8.73 4.33
CA LEU A 108 -15.81 -7.91 4.36
C LEU A 108 -16.81 -8.31 5.45
N ASN A 109 -16.74 -9.55 5.96
CA ASN A 109 -17.68 -10.07 6.96
C ASN A 109 -17.20 -9.86 8.41
N SER A 110 -16.07 -9.19 8.61
CA SER A 110 -15.45 -8.93 9.93
C SER A 110 -15.45 -7.45 10.34
N ILE A 111 -16.10 -6.58 9.54
CA ILE A 111 -16.37 -5.17 9.84
C ILE A 111 -17.86 -5.06 10.13
#